data_AF-A0AA37B502-F1
#
_entry.id   AF-A0AA37B502-F1
#
_cell.length_a   1.000
_cell.length_b   1.000
_cell.length_c   1.000
_cell.angle_alpha   90.00
_cell.angle_beta   90.00
_cell.angle_gamma   90.00
#
_symmetry.space_group_name_H-M   'P 1'
#
loop_
_entity.id
_entity.type
_entity.pdbx_description
1 polymer ?
#
loop_
_entity_poly.entity_id
_entity_poly.type
_entity_poly.pdbx_seq_one_letter_code
_entity_poly.pdbx_strand_id
1 'polypeptide(L)'
;MAKLNTLNPPSSLNKGINWRALYKLTKPKVVALIVLTAVVGACLATSGLPPWQALLIGNLGIGLMAGGAAAFNHYIDSEADAAMARTHNRPLPTGAIASWQALLWASLLSLAGFAMLYWWVNPLTAWLTAASLVGYAVVYTLWLKRATPQNIVIGGLAGAMPPLLGWTAVNNAVSAEPLLLVMLIFTWTPPHFWALAIARRDDYAKVNIPMLPVTHGISFTKKLVVLYSLLLFAVCWLPFLVGMSGLVYLAASCVLNLRFIQLAWRLYNGDNQKDAMKLFAYSIMYLMLLFVALLADHWLFALL
;
A
#
# COMPACT_ATOMS: atom_id res chain seq x y z
N MET A 1 -8.46 38.66 45.46
CA MET A 1 -7.19 38.11 44.90
C MET A 1 -7.45 36.68 44.43
N ALA A 2 -7.78 36.52 43.15
CA ALA A 2 -7.99 35.21 42.53
C ALA A 2 -6.62 34.57 42.21
N LYS A 3 -6.42 33.32 42.66
CA LYS A 3 -5.24 32.53 42.33
C LYS A 3 -5.22 32.27 40.82
N LEU A 4 -4.24 32.83 40.14
CA LEU A 4 -3.87 32.45 38.78
C LEU A 4 -3.48 30.97 38.79
N ASN A 5 -4.36 30.12 38.26
CA ASN A 5 -4.01 28.75 37.91
C ASN A 5 -2.88 28.80 36.90
N THR A 6 -1.68 28.42 37.32
CA THR A 6 -0.55 28.14 36.44
C THR A 6 -0.97 26.99 35.54
N LEU A 7 -1.30 27.29 34.29
CA LEU A 7 -1.46 26.33 33.22
C LEU A 7 -0.12 25.60 33.08
N ASN A 8 -0.02 24.40 33.65
CA ASN A 8 1.08 23.51 33.35
C ASN A 8 1.11 23.32 31.82
N PRO A 9 2.25 23.55 31.15
CA PRO A 9 2.35 23.22 29.73
C PRO A 9 2.02 21.73 29.57
N PRO A 10 1.34 21.32 28.48
CA PRO A 10 1.01 19.92 28.28
C PRO A 10 2.27 19.07 28.36
N SER A 11 2.19 17.94 29.05
CA SER A 11 3.24 16.93 29.28
C SER A 11 3.83 16.30 27.99
N SER A 12 3.49 16.85 26.83
CA SER A 12 3.96 16.51 25.49
C SER A 12 5.28 17.20 25.11
N LEU A 13 5.74 18.22 25.85
CA LEU A 13 6.92 19.01 25.45
C LEU A 13 8.26 18.44 25.95
N ASN A 14 8.27 17.50 26.90
CA ASN A 14 9.51 17.06 27.56
C ASN A 14 9.74 15.53 27.49
N LYS A 15 9.42 14.91 26.35
CA LYS A 15 9.74 13.50 26.09
C LYS A 15 10.96 13.40 25.17
N GLY A 16 12.02 12.74 25.65
CA GLY A 16 13.22 12.47 24.85
C GLY A 16 12.90 11.69 23.57
N ILE A 17 13.80 11.76 22.59
CA ILE A 17 13.61 11.13 21.27
C ILE A 17 13.63 9.61 21.42
N ASN A 18 12.46 8.97 21.24
CA ASN A 18 12.36 7.52 21.20
C ASN A 18 12.47 7.02 19.75
N TRP A 19 13.69 6.71 19.31
CA TRP A 19 13.96 6.29 17.93
C TRP A 19 13.20 5.02 17.53
N ARG A 20 12.98 4.07 18.46
CA ARG A 20 12.22 2.83 18.19
C ARG A 20 10.76 3.14 17.88
N ALA A 21 10.18 4.10 18.59
CA ALA A 21 8.83 4.56 18.33
C ALA A 21 8.73 5.28 16.98
N LEU A 22 9.70 6.15 16.65
CA LEU A 22 9.75 6.83 15.35
C LEU A 22 9.92 5.84 14.19
N TYR A 23 10.76 4.82 14.33
CA TYR A 23 10.91 3.76 13.33
C TYR A 23 9.63 2.93 13.16
N LYS A 24 8.90 2.64 14.24
CA LYS A 24 7.59 1.96 14.14
C LYS A 24 6.55 2.78 13.37
N LEU A 25 6.64 4.11 13.39
CA LEU A 25 5.71 4.96 12.64
C LEU A 25 5.81 4.77 11.13
N THR A 26 6.98 4.38 10.61
CA THR A 26 7.20 4.23 9.16
C THR A 26 6.63 2.93 8.59
N LYS A 27 6.09 2.02 9.43
CA LYS A 27 5.57 0.70 9.02
C LYS A 27 6.59 -0.06 8.12
N PRO A 28 7.77 -0.43 8.65
CA PRO A 28 8.89 -0.93 7.84
C PRO A 28 8.56 -2.17 7.00
N LYS A 29 7.71 -3.07 7.50
CA LYS A 29 7.26 -4.25 6.72
C LYS A 29 6.43 -3.87 5.50
N VAL A 30 5.59 -2.84 5.62
CA VAL A 30 4.75 -2.35 4.51
C VAL A 30 5.62 -1.59 3.52
N VAL A 31 6.53 -0.74 4.00
CA VAL A 31 7.47 -0.01 3.16
C VAL A 31 8.42 -0.95 2.41
N ALA A 32 8.88 -2.03 3.05
CA ALA A 32 9.70 -3.04 2.37
C ALA A 32 8.96 -3.69 1.18
N LEU A 33 7.67 -3.97 1.32
CA LEU A 33 6.86 -4.50 0.22
C LEU A 33 6.67 -3.46 -0.90
N ILE A 34 6.45 -2.18 -0.54
CA ILE A 34 6.37 -1.06 -1.49
C ILE A 34 7.68 -0.95 -2.29
N VAL A 35 8.82 -0.99 -1.60
CA VAL A 35 10.14 -0.94 -2.22
C VAL A 35 10.36 -2.16 -3.11
N LEU A 36 9.98 -3.36 -2.69
CA LEU A 36 10.07 -4.56 -3.54
C LEU A 36 9.30 -4.38 -4.85
N THR A 37 8.08 -3.88 -4.80
CA THR A 37 7.29 -3.62 -6.01
C THR A 37 7.88 -2.51 -6.89
N ALA A 38 8.52 -1.50 -6.30
CA ALA A 38 9.27 -0.48 -7.04
C ALA A 38 10.54 -1.04 -7.70
N VAL A 39 11.28 -1.93 -7.02
CA VAL A 39 12.43 -2.65 -7.61
C VAL A 39 11.97 -3.43 -8.84
N VAL A 40 10.87 -4.18 -8.74
CA VAL A 40 10.35 -4.92 -9.90
C VAL A 40 10.00 -3.97 -11.04
N GLY A 41 9.32 -2.86 -10.75
CA GLY A 41 9.03 -1.83 -11.76
C GLY A 41 10.28 -1.26 -12.43
N ALA A 42 11.35 -1.02 -11.67
CA ALA A 42 12.63 -0.56 -12.21
C ALA A 42 13.30 -1.62 -13.08
N CYS A 43 13.28 -2.89 -12.68
CA CYS A 43 13.82 -4.00 -13.46
C CYS A 43 13.11 -4.18 -14.82
N LEU A 44 11.80 -3.99 -14.86
CA LEU A 44 11.02 -4.15 -16.09
C LEU A 44 11.19 -2.99 -17.06
N ALA A 45 11.68 -1.84 -16.58
CA ALA A 45 11.86 -0.63 -17.38
C ALA A 45 13.06 -0.72 -18.36
N THR A 46 13.91 -1.74 -18.24
CA THR A 46 15.10 -1.94 -19.06
C THR A 46 15.33 -3.41 -19.34
N SER A 47 15.96 -3.75 -20.47
CA SER A 47 16.34 -5.13 -20.80
C SER A 47 17.55 -5.63 -19.98
N GLY A 48 18.31 -4.73 -19.37
CA GLY A 48 19.48 -5.05 -18.55
C GLY A 48 19.26 -4.76 -17.06
N LEU A 49 20.36 -4.64 -16.31
CA LEU A 49 20.27 -4.17 -14.92
C LEU A 49 19.88 -2.68 -14.90
N PRO A 50 18.92 -2.28 -14.05
CA PRO A 50 18.60 -0.86 -13.92
C PRO A 50 19.79 -0.05 -13.40
N PRO A 51 19.88 1.25 -13.73
CA PRO A 51 20.93 2.12 -13.23
C PRO A 51 21.00 2.10 -11.70
N TRP A 52 22.22 2.09 -11.15
CA TRP A 52 22.42 2.02 -9.71
C TRP A 52 21.74 3.19 -8.98
N GLN A 53 21.61 4.37 -9.62
CA GLN A 53 20.89 5.51 -9.06
C GLN A 53 19.42 5.16 -8.82
N ALA A 54 18.74 4.54 -9.79
CA ALA A 54 17.34 4.12 -9.65
C ALA A 54 17.19 3.01 -8.61
N LEU A 55 18.09 2.01 -8.60
CA LEU A 55 18.03 0.89 -7.67
C LEU A 55 18.32 1.29 -6.22
N LEU A 56 19.28 2.18 -5.98
CA LEU A 56 19.68 2.56 -4.62
C LEU A 56 19.00 3.85 -4.17
N ILE A 57 19.25 4.95 -4.89
CA ILE A 57 18.74 6.27 -4.51
C ILE A 57 17.23 6.36 -4.76
N GLY A 58 16.75 5.83 -5.89
CA GLY A 58 15.33 5.78 -6.24
C GLY A 58 14.51 5.02 -5.19
N ASN A 59 14.89 3.77 -4.90
CA ASN A 59 14.19 2.97 -3.90
C ASN A 59 14.31 3.55 -2.48
N LEU A 60 15.46 4.14 -2.12
CA LEU A 60 15.61 4.80 -0.82
C LEU A 60 14.70 6.04 -0.73
N GLY A 61 14.65 6.88 -1.78
CA GLY A 61 13.76 8.04 -1.83
C GLY A 61 12.27 7.65 -1.77
N ILE A 62 11.85 6.67 -2.58
CA ILE A 62 10.49 6.11 -2.55
C ILE A 62 10.17 5.54 -1.17
N GLY A 63 11.09 4.78 -0.57
CA GLY A 63 10.93 4.19 0.76
C GLY A 63 10.81 5.22 1.87
N LEU A 64 11.62 6.29 1.83
CA LEU A 64 11.56 7.40 2.79
C LEU A 64 10.22 8.13 2.70
N MET A 65 9.75 8.46 1.49
CA MET A 65 8.46 9.11 1.29
C MET A 65 7.29 8.20 1.70
N ALA A 66 7.35 6.90 1.40
CA ALA A 66 6.36 5.93 1.86
C ALA A 66 6.34 5.80 3.39
N GLY A 67 7.51 5.82 4.03
CA GLY A 67 7.66 5.87 5.49
C GLY A 67 7.10 7.16 6.10
N GLY A 68 7.33 8.30 5.46
CA GLY A 68 6.73 9.59 5.81
C GLY A 68 5.21 9.57 5.70
N ALA A 69 4.67 9.02 4.61
CA ALA A 69 3.24 8.83 4.39
C ALA A 69 2.60 7.94 5.49
N ALA A 70 3.27 6.86 5.88
CA ALA A 70 2.85 6.00 6.99
C ALA A 70 2.87 6.72 8.34
N ALA A 71 3.87 7.57 8.58
CA ALA A 71 3.97 8.38 9.79
C ALA A 71 2.87 9.46 9.85
N PHE A 72 2.58 10.15 8.73
CA PHE A 72 1.42 11.04 8.61
C PHE A 72 0.11 10.31 8.86
N ASN A 73 -0.06 9.11 8.29
CA ASN A 73 -1.26 8.30 8.54
C ASN A 73 -1.44 7.98 10.04
N HIS A 74 -0.38 7.59 10.75
CA HIS A 74 -0.45 7.38 12.20
C HIS A 74 -0.73 8.66 13.01
N TYR A 75 -0.21 9.81 12.58
CA TYR A 75 -0.52 11.09 13.19
C TYR A 75 -2.00 11.43 13.05
N ILE A 76 -2.53 11.35 11.83
CA ILE A 76 -3.91 11.67 11.50
C ILE A 76 -4.90 10.69 12.17
N ASP A 77 -4.57 9.40 12.20
CA ASP A 77 -5.43 8.36 12.79
C ASP A 77 -5.27 8.25 14.32
N SER A 78 -4.42 9.07 14.97
CA SER A 78 -4.04 8.87 16.38
C SER A 78 -5.20 8.79 17.37
N GLU A 79 -6.22 9.64 17.23
CA GLU A 79 -7.43 9.61 18.07
C GLU A 79 -8.26 8.34 17.85
N ALA A 80 -8.47 7.97 16.58
CA ALA A 80 -9.20 6.75 16.22
C ALA A 80 -8.45 5.49 16.64
N ASP A 81 -7.12 5.50 16.56
CA ASP A 81 -6.27 4.40 16.97
C ASP A 81 -6.35 4.14 18.48
N ALA A 82 -6.52 5.18 19.30
CA ALA A 82 -6.70 5.07 20.75
C ALA A 82 -8.00 4.34 21.13
N ALA A 83 -9.05 4.46 20.31
CA ALA A 83 -10.34 3.80 20.53
C ALA A 83 -10.39 2.33 20.05
N MET A 84 -9.34 1.84 19.38
CA MET A 84 -9.31 0.50 18.77
C MET A 84 -8.42 -0.49 19.55
N ALA A 85 -8.99 -1.64 19.93
CA ALA A 85 -8.29 -2.71 20.66
C ALA A 85 -7.01 -3.21 19.96
N ARG A 86 -6.90 -3.06 18.64
CA ARG A 86 -5.71 -3.48 17.88
C ARG A 86 -4.60 -2.43 17.83
N THR A 87 -4.91 -1.16 18.00
CA THR A 87 -4.00 -0.03 17.71
C THR A 87 -3.80 0.92 18.88
N HIS A 88 -4.50 0.73 19.99
CA HIS A 88 -4.31 1.50 21.23
C HIS A 88 -2.86 1.42 21.76
N ASN A 89 -2.11 0.37 21.42
CA ASN A 89 -0.69 0.21 21.77
C ASN A 89 0.29 0.89 20.80
N ARG A 90 -0.20 1.69 19.84
CA ARG A 90 0.67 2.44 18.93
C ARG A 90 1.40 3.58 19.66
N PRO A 91 2.57 4.02 19.18
CA PRO A 91 3.39 4.99 19.91
C PRO A 91 2.73 6.34 20.20
N LEU A 92 1.81 6.79 19.34
CA LEU A 92 1.07 8.05 19.53
C LEU A 92 -0.05 7.90 20.57
N PRO A 93 -0.99 6.94 20.45
CA PRO A 93 -2.00 6.69 21.48
C PRO A 93 -1.46 6.44 22.89
N THR A 94 -0.35 5.70 23.02
CA THR A 94 0.27 5.44 24.34
C THR A 94 1.07 6.62 24.87
N GLY A 95 1.18 7.71 24.10
CA GLY A 95 2.05 8.85 24.41
C GLY A 95 3.53 8.50 24.47
N ALA A 96 3.99 7.43 23.80
CA ALA A 96 5.42 7.09 23.77
C ALA A 96 6.27 8.12 23.03
N ILE A 97 5.64 8.94 22.17
CA ILE A 97 6.21 10.09 21.46
C ILE A 97 5.20 11.24 21.45
N ALA A 98 5.69 12.47 21.31
CA ALA A 98 4.82 13.63 21.18
C ALA A 98 4.29 13.78 19.74
N SER A 99 3.09 14.32 19.58
CA SER A 99 2.47 14.50 18.25
C SER A 99 3.30 15.37 17.31
N TRP A 100 3.97 16.40 17.83
CA TRP A 100 4.88 17.25 17.06
C TRP A 100 6.11 16.49 16.56
N GLN A 101 6.63 15.52 17.34
CA GLN A 101 7.77 14.69 16.92
C GLN A 101 7.37 13.78 15.75
N ALA A 102 6.16 13.22 15.79
CA ALA A 102 5.63 12.42 14.70
C ALA A 102 5.45 13.24 13.42
N LEU A 103 4.90 14.45 13.53
CA LEU A 103 4.72 15.36 12.39
C LEU A 103 6.06 15.80 11.80
N LEU A 104 7.01 16.23 12.65
CA LEU A 104 8.35 16.60 12.23
C LEU A 104 9.06 15.44 11.54
N TRP A 105 9.01 14.24 12.12
CA TRP A 105 9.61 13.04 11.54
C TRP A 105 9.01 12.68 10.18
N ALA A 106 7.68 12.73 10.06
CA ALA A 106 6.99 12.50 8.79
C ALA A 106 7.41 13.50 7.72
N SER A 107 7.48 14.79 8.06
CA SER A 107 7.92 15.85 7.16
C SER A 107 9.39 15.70 6.75
N LEU A 108 10.29 15.39 7.69
CA LEU A 108 11.71 15.19 7.40
C LEU A 108 11.95 14.02 6.45
N LEU A 109 11.31 12.86 6.69
CA LEU A 109 11.39 11.71 5.79
C LEU A 109 10.86 12.03 4.39
N SER A 110 9.74 12.76 4.32
CA SER A 110 9.09 13.10 3.06
C SER A 110 9.93 14.10 2.25
N LEU A 111 10.46 15.14 2.89
CA LEU A 111 11.33 16.14 2.25
C LEU A 111 12.68 15.54 1.84
N ALA A 112 13.28 14.71 2.70
CA ALA A 112 14.53 14.03 2.37
C ALA A 112 14.33 13.10 1.17
N GLY A 113 13.29 12.25 1.19
CA GLY A 113 13.00 11.36 0.07
C GLY A 113 12.66 12.11 -1.22
N PHE A 114 11.90 13.21 -1.14
CA PHE A 114 11.60 14.06 -2.29
C PHE A 114 12.87 14.70 -2.89
N ALA A 115 13.72 15.30 -2.05
CA ALA A 115 14.98 15.88 -2.49
C ALA A 115 15.89 14.82 -3.12
N MET A 116 15.96 13.63 -2.53
CA MET A 116 16.70 12.48 -3.09
C MET A 116 16.25 12.13 -4.50
N LEU A 117 14.95 12.01 -4.71
CA LEU A 117 14.39 11.71 -6.02
C LEU A 117 14.59 12.86 -7.01
N TYR A 118 14.31 14.09 -6.59
CA TYR A 118 14.33 15.25 -7.49
C TYR A 118 15.73 15.55 -8.03
N TRP A 119 16.74 15.52 -7.16
CA TRP A 119 18.10 15.93 -7.52
C TRP A 119 18.97 14.79 -8.06
N TRP A 120 18.77 13.54 -7.62
CA TRP A 120 19.65 12.43 -7.96
C TRP A 120 19.00 11.32 -8.80
N VAL A 121 17.69 11.40 -9.06
CA VAL A 121 16.97 10.42 -9.89
C VAL A 121 16.28 11.12 -11.05
N ASN A 122 15.12 11.73 -10.81
CA ASN A 122 14.48 12.67 -11.73
C ASN A 122 13.26 13.37 -11.08
N PRO A 123 12.89 14.57 -11.57
CA PRO A 123 11.71 15.30 -11.09
C PRO A 123 10.38 14.56 -11.24
N LEU A 124 10.20 13.78 -12.30
CA LEU A 124 8.94 13.06 -12.56
C LEU A 124 8.63 12.08 -11.42
N THR A 125 9.59 11.23 -11.08
CA THR A 125 9.47 10.25 -10.00
C THR A 125 9.26 10.94 -8.65
N ALA A 126 9.94 12.07 -8.40
CA ALA A 126 9.76 12.85 -7.18
C ALA A 126 8.33 13.35 -7.03
N TRP A 127 7.77 13.97 -8.07
CA TRP A 127 6.40 14.49 -8.05
C TRP A 127 5.33 13.40 -8.03
N LEU A 128 5.52 12.29 -8.76
CA LEU A 128 4.61 11.15 -8.69
C LEU A 128 4.61 10.50 -7.29
N THR A 129 5.79 10.41 -6.66
CA THR A 129 5.90 9.89 -5.28
C THR A 129 5.24 10.86 -4.29
N ALA A 130 5.41 12.18 -4.48
CA ALA A 130 4.73 13.19 -3.68
C ALA A 130 3.21 13.14 -3.84
N ALA A 131 2.72 13.01 -5.08
CA ALA A 131 1.30 12.85 -5.35
C ALA A 131 0.73 11.58 -4.70
N SER A 132 1.49 10.48 -4.72
CA SER A 132 1.11 9.22 -4.04
C SER A 132 1.05 9.40 -2.51
N LEU A 133 2.01 10.12 -1.93
CA LEU A 133 2.02 10.47 -0.51
C LEU A 133 0.80 11.31 -0.14
N VAL A 134 0.50 12.37 -0.89
CA VAL A 134 -0.67 13.24 -0.65
C VAL A 134 -1.96 12.44 -0.84
N GLY A 135 -2.05 11.63 -1.89
CA GLY A 135 -3.19 10.73 -2.14
C GLY A 135 -3.45 9.79 -0.96
N TYR A 136 -2.40 9.21 -0.36
CA TYR A 136 -2.54 8.33 0.81
C TYR A 136 -2.83 9.08 2.12
N ALA A 137 -2.01 10.09 2.44
CA ALA A 137 -2.07 10.78 3.73
C ALA A 137 -3.26 11.75 3.82
N VAL A 138 -3.59 12.43 2.74
CA VAL A 138 -4.67 13.44 2.73
C VAL A 138 -5.95 12.83 2.18
N VAL A 139 -5.96 12.48 0.89
CA VAL A 139 -7.21 12.08 0.20
C VAL A 139 -7.79 10.81 0.81
N TYR A 140 -6.97 9.78 1.01
CA TYR A 140 -7.41 8.54 1.61
C TYR A 140 -7.65 8.66 3.12
N THR A 141 -6.63 9.05 3.89
CA THR A 141 -6.70 8.96 5.36
C THR A 141 -7.68 9.96 5.98
N LEU A 142 -7.69 11.23 5.54
CA LEU A 142 -8.57 12.25 6.12
C LEU A 142 -10.01 12.15 5.60
N TRP A 143 -10.17 11.83 4.31
CA TRP A 143 -11.46 11.95 3.65
C TRP A 143 -12.09 10.60 3.28
N LEU A 144 -11.54 9.90 2.28
CA LEU A 144 -12.20 8.73 1.71
C LEU A 144 -12.47 7.64 2.75
N LYS A 145 -11.52 7.39 3.65
CA LYS A 145 -11.62 6.35 4.69
C LYS A 145 -12.92 6.44 5.50
N ARG A 146 -13.43 7.65 5.75
CA ARG A 146 -14.66 7.92 6.52
C ARG A 146 -15.87 8.27 5.65
N ALA A 147 -15.66 8.59 4.37
CA ALA A 147 -16.72 9.12 3.50
C ALA A 147 -17.41 8.09 2.61
N THR A 148 -16.77 6.95 2.28
CA THR A 148 -17.33 6.03 1.27
C THR A 148 -16.99 4.56 1.51
N PRO A 149 -17.88 3.62 1.15
CA PRO A 149 -17.58 2.18 1.15
C PRO A 149 -16.59 1.75 0.07
N GLN A 150 -16.28 2.63 -0.88
CA GLN A 150 -15.23 2.44 -1.90
C GLN A 150 -13.87 3.00 -1.46
N ASN A 151 -13.71 3.32 -0.17
CA ASN A 151 -12.50 3.93 0.40
C ASN A 151 -11.22 3.18 0.04
N ILE A 152 -11.24 1.85 0.11
CA ILE A 152 -10.11 0.98 -0.22
C ILE A 152 -9.86 0.94 -1.72
N VAL A 153 -10.91 0.97 -2.55
CA VAL A 153 -10.75 0.88 -4.01
C VAL A 153 -10.08 2.17 -4.51
N ILE A 154 -10.61 3.32 -4.14
CA ILE A 154 -10.06 4.62 -4.56
C ILE A 154 -8.71 4.88 -3.86
N GLY A 155 -8.63 4.64 -2.55
CA GLY A 155 -7.38 4.80 -1.79
C GLY A 155 -6.29 3.81 -2.18
N GLY A 156 -6.68 2.66 -2.75
CA GLY A 156 -5.79 1.62 -3.25
C GLY A 156 -4.90 2.10 -4.39
N LEU A 157 -5.31 3.14 -5.12
CA LEU A 157 -4.50 3.72 -6.21
C LEU A 157 -3.13 4.17 -5.71
N ALA A 158 -3.08 4.91 -4.59
CA ALA A 158 -1.81 5.35 -4.01
C ALA A 158 -0.91 4.17 -3.59
N GLY A 159 -1.50 3.06 -3.16
CA GLY A 159 -0.79 1.82 -2.85
C GLY A 159 -0.33 1.03 -4.08
N ALA A 160 -0.93 1.29 -5.24
CA ALA A 160 -0.62 0.63 -6.51
C ALA A 160 0.45 1.35 -7.34
N MET A 161 0.81 2.58 -6.98
CA MET A 161 1.83 3.39 -7.65
C MET A 161 3.28 2.85 -7.62
N PRO A 162 3.75 2.06 -6.62
CA PRO A 162 5.18 1.78 -6.50
C PRO A 162 5.88 1.17 -7.73
N PRO A 163 5.31 0.19 -8.46
CA PRO A 163 5.89 -0.28 -9.71
C PRO A 163 6.08 0.83 -10.75
N LEU A 164 5.12 1.74 -10.88
CA LEU A 164 5.23 2.90 -11.78
C LEU A 164 6.35 3.83 -11.33
N LEU A 165 6.48 4.09 -10.02
CA LEU A 165 7.56 4.93 -9.48
C LEU A 165 8.95 4.32 -9.75
N GLY A 166 9.07 2.99 -9.63
CA GLY A 166 10.27 2.27 -10.00
C GLY A 166 10.61 2.39 -11.49
N TRP A 167 9.61 2.27 -12.36
CA TRP A 167 9.79 2.42 -13.80
C TRP A 167 10.21 3.85 -14.19
N THR A 168 9.53 4.86 -13.64
CA THR A 168 9.85 6.26 -13.93
C THR A 168 11.21 6.65 -13.38
N ALA A 169 11.70 5.98 -12.33
CA ALA A 169 13.05 6.20 -11.82
C ALA A 169 14.13 5.83 -12.84
N VAL A 170 13.84 4.91 -13.76
CA VAL A 170 14.75 4.47 -14.84
C VAL A 170 14.51 5.27 -16.11
N ASN A 171 13.27 5.30 -16.60
CA ASN A 171 12.96 5.84 -17.93
C ASN A 171 12.53 7.31 -17.95
N ASN A 172 12.28 7.92 -16.78
CA ASN A 172 11.77 9.28 -16.65
C ASN A 172 10.54 9.57 -17.55
N ALA A 173 9.70 8.57 -17.76
CA ALA A 173 8.51 8.65 -18.59
C ALA A 173 7.40 7.76 -18.03
N VAL A 174 6.14 8.20 -18.21
CA VAL A 174 4.96 7.37 -17.96
C VAL A 174 4.54 6.75 -19.29
N SER A 175 4.68 5.43 -19.39
CA SER A 175 4.25 4.64 -20.55
C SER A 175 3.13 3.66 -20.16
N ALA A 176 2.63 2.88 -21.12
CA ALA A 176 1.51 1.98 -20.88
C ALA A 176 1.88 0.81 -19.96
N GLU A 177 3.10 0.28 -20.08
CA GLU A 177 3.63 -0.89 -19.37
C GLU A 177 3.57 -0.73 -17.84
N PRO A 178 4.14 0.34 -17.23
CA PRO A 178 4.06 0.50 -15.78
C PRO A 178 2.64 0.81 -15.30
N LEU A 179 1.78 1.39 -16.14
CA LEU A 179 0.37 1.59 -15.81
C LEU A 179 -0.39 0.26 -15.74
N LEU A 180 0.00 -0.75 -16.52
CA LEU A 180 -0.53 -2.11 -16.38
C LEU A 180 -0.16 -2.72 -15.02
N LEU A 181 1.06 -2.49 -14.53
CA LEU A 181 1.47 -2.92 -13.19
C LEU A 181 0.66 -2.23 -12.08
N VAL A 182 0.38 -0.94 -12.24
CA VAL A 182 -0.55 -0.21 -11.35
C VAL A 182 -1.94 -0.84 -11.41
N MET A 183 -2.45 -1.13 -12.62
CA MET A 183 -3.75 -1.75 -12.82
C MET A 183 -3.85 -3.14 -12.16
N LEU A 184 -2.79 -3.94 -12.20
CA LEU A 184 -2.71 -5.25 -11.52
C LEU A 184 -2.88 -5.10 -10.01
N ILE A 185 -2.10 -4.23 -9.36
CA ILE A 185 -2.21 -4.01 -7.91
C ILE A 185 -3.56 -3.38 -7.56
N PHE A 186 -4.03 -2.42 -8.36
CA PHE A 186 -5.30 -1.74 -8.16
C PHE A 186 -6.48 -2.71 -8.21
N THR A 187 -6.53 -3.62 -9.18
CA THR A 187 -7.59 -4.63 -9.32
C THR A 187 -7.49 -5.77 -8.31
N TRP A 188 -6.28 -6.07 -7.83
CA TRP A 188 -6.04 -7.02 -6.73
C TRP A 188 -6.46 -6.47 -5.35
N THR A 189 -6.40 -5.15 -5.16
CA THR A 189 -6.65 -4.50 -3.87
C THR A 189 -8.06 -4.77 -3.31
N PRO A 190 -9.17 -4.64 -4.08
CA PRO A 190 -10.51 -4.93 -3.58
C PRO A 190 -10.71 -6.35 -3.05
N PRO A 191 -10.43 -7.43 -3.81
CA PRO A 191 -10.65 -8.80 -3.30
C PRO A 191 -9.73 -9.14 -2.12
N HIS A 192 -8.51 -8.60 -2.08
CA HIS A 192 -7.60 -8.72 -0.94
C HIS A 192 -8.20 -8.10 0.34
N PHE A 193 -8.52 -6.81 0.31
CA PHE A 193 -8.96 -6.10 1.50
C PHE A 193 -10.38 -6.42 1.91
N TRP A 194 -11.29 -6.69 0.96
CA TRP A 194 -12.65 -7.08 1.31
C TRP A 194 -12.70 -8.44 1.98
N ALA A 195 -11.77 -9.37 1.66
CA ALA A 195 -11.62 -10.60 2.44
C ALA A 195 -11.31 -10.29 3.92
N LEU A 196 -10.35 -9.39 4.19
CA LEU A 196 -10.06 -8.94 5.56
C LEU A 196 -11.25 -8.23 6.20
N ALA A 197 -11.94 -7.37 5.46
CA ALA A 197 -13.10 -6.62 5.94
C ALA A 197 -14.27 -7.52 6.31
N ILE A 198 -14.48 -8.64 5.60
CA ILE A 198 -15.49 -9.64 5.95
C ILE A 198 -15.12 -10.31 7.29
N ALA A 199 -13.87 -10.77 7.44
CA ALA A 199 -13.38 -11.39 8.68
C ALA A 199 -13.40 -10.44 9.89
N ARG A 200 -13.22 -9.14 9.65
CA ARG A 200 -13.10 -8.11 10.70
C ARG A 200 -14.27 -7.14 10.70
N ARG A 201 -15.43 -7.55 10.18
CA ARG A 201 -16.60 -6.67 10.02
C ARG A 201 -16.97 -5.97 11.32
N ASP A 202 -17.08 -6.71 12.41
CA ASP A 202 -17.56 -6.17 13.68
C ASP A 202 -16.54 -5.19 14.31
N ASP A 203 -15.25 -5.42 14.07
CA ASP A 203 -14.21 -4.49 14.49
C ASP A 203 -14.32 -3.15 13.75
N TYR A 204 -14.65 -3.17 12.46
CA TYR A 204 -14.89 -1.95 11.67
C TYR A 204 -16.20 -1.25 12.02
N ALA A 205 -17.26 -2.02 12.31
CA ALA A 205 -18.56 -1.49 12.70
C ALA A 205 -18.49 -0.73 14.04
N LYS A 206 -17.74 -1.24 15.02
CA LYS A 206 -17.54 -0.60 16.33
C LYS A 206 -16.96 0.82 16.26
N VAL A 207 -16.22 1.13 15.21
CA VAL A 207 -15.57 2.44 15.00
C VAL A 207 -16.20 3.23 13.85
N ASN A 208 -17.40 2.85 13.41
CA ASN A 208 -18.17 3.54 12.36
C ASN A 208 -17.39 3.74 11.04
N ILE A 209 -16.47 2.84 10.71
CA ILE A 209 -15.78 2.89 9.40
C ILE A 209 -16.72 2.21 8.39
N PRO A 210 -17.13 2.92 7.31
CA PRO A 210 -18.17 2.46 6.39
C PRO A 210 -17.64 1.41 5.39
N MET A 211 -16.93 0.37 5.86
CA MET A 211 -16.46 -0.71 5.01
C MET A 211 -17.62 -1.38 4.27
N LEU A 212 -17.37 -1.86 3.05
CA LEU A 212 -18.38 -2.50 2.22
C LEU A 212 -19.23 -3.59 2.91
N PRO A 213 -18.66 -4.52 3.71
CA PRO A 213 -19.47 -5.52 4.43
C PRO A 213 -20.27 -4.95 5.62
N VAL A 214 -19.92 -3.75 6.10
CA VAL A 214 -20.67 -3.03 7.14
C VAL A 214 -21.89 -2.34 6.52
N THR A 215 -21.70 -1.66 5.39
CA THR A 215 -22.75 -0.85 4.74
C THR A 215 -23.69 -1.64 3.84
N HIS A 216 -23.18 -2.59 3.06
CA HIS A 216 -23.94 -3.36 2.05
C HIS A 216 -24.10 -4.83 2.41
N GLY A 217 -23.52 -5.25 3.55
CA GLY A 217 -23.59 -6.62 4.04
C GLY A 217 -22.53 -7.56 3.45
N ILE A 218 -22.34 -8.67 4.16
CA ILE A 218 -21.32 -9.68 3.83
C ILE A 218 -21.64 -10.36 2.49
N SER A 219 -22.89 -10.73 2.25
CA SER A 219 -23.29 -11.45 1.03
C SER A 219 -22.99 -10.65 -0.24
N PHE A 220 -23.25 -9.34 -0.24
CA PHE A 220 -22.90 -8.47 -1.37
C PHE A 220 -21.39 -8.36 -1.55
N THR A 221 -20.66 -8.16 -0.45
CA THR A 221 -19.19 -8.07 -0.48
C THR A 221 -18.54 -9.34 -1.02
N LYS A 222 -19.06 -10.53 -0.65
CA LYS A 222 -18.59 -11.81 -1.18
C LYS A 222 -18.79 -11.94 -2.69
N LYS A 223 -19.92 -11.47 -3.23
CA LYS A 223 -20.15 -11.42 -4.70
C LYS A 223 -19.09 -10.59 -5.38
N LEU A 224 -18.81 -9.40 -4.85
CA LEU A 224 -17.80 -8.51 -5.41
C LEU A 224 -16.39 -9.07 -5.30
N VAL A 225 -16.04 -9.77 -4.22
CA VAL A 225 -14.75 -10.49 -4.14
C VAL A 225 -14.60 -11.48 -5.30
N VAL A 226 -15.63 -12.26 -5.63
CA VAL A 226 -15.60 -13.19 -6.77
C VAL A 226 -15.49 -12.43 -8.10
N LEU A 227 -16.34 -11.42 -8.33
CA LEU A 227 -16.35 -10.65 -9.57
C LEU A 227 -15.01 -9.93 -9.82
N TYR A 228 -14.43 -9.30 -8.80
CA TYR A 228 -13.11 -8.69 -8.92
C TYR A 228 -11.97 -9.71 -9.07
N SER A 229 -12.13 -10.93 -8.56
CA SER A 229 -11.14 -12.01 -8.80
C SER A 229 -11.16 -12.44 -10.27
N LEU A 230 -12.34 -12.48 -10.90
CA LEU A 230 -12.46 -12.74 -12.35
C LEU A 230 -11.90 -11.59 -13.18
N LEU A 231 -12.17 -10.34 -12.77
CA LEU A 231 -11.60 -9.15 -13.39
C LEU A 231 -10.07 -9.16 -13.30
N LEU A 232 -9.51 -9.45 -12.11
CA LEU A 232 -8.07 -9.57 -11.90
C LEU A 232 -7.46 -10.62 -12.83
N PHE A 233 -8.13 -11.77 -12.99
CA PHE A 233 -7.66 -12.82 -13.91
C PHE A 233 -7.56 -12.32 -15.35
N ALA A 234 -8.56 -11.58 -15.84
CA ALA A 234 -8.52 -10.97 -17.17
C ALA A 234 -7.41 -9.91 -17.29
N VAL A 235 -7.23 -9.06 -16.28
CA VAL A 235 -6.19 -8.02 -16.25
C VAL A 235 -4.78 -8.64 -16.23
N CYS A 236 -4.59 -9.79 -15.58
CA CYS A 236 -3.33 -10.55 -15.59
C CYS A 236 -2.91 -11.06 -16.97
N TRP A 237 -3.78 -11.04 -17.97
CA TRP A 237 -3.40 -11.41 -19.33
C TRP A 237 -2.84 -10.22 -20.12
N LEU A 238 -3.14 -8.99 -19.71
CA LEU A 238 -2.75 -7.79 -20.44
C LEU A 238 -1.23 -7.69 -20.66
N PRO A 239 -0.35 -7.93 -19.67
CA PRO A 239 1.10 -7.89 -19.90
C PRO A 239 1.57 -8.87 -20.97
N PHE A 240 0.91 -10.02 -21.12
CA PHE A 240 1.24 -10.97 -22.19
C PHE A 240 0.71 -10.47 -23.54
N LEU A 241 -0.54 -10.00 -23.59
CA LEU A 241 -1.18 -9.55 -24.82
C LEU A 241 -0.51 -8.32 -25.45
N VAL A 242 0.08 -7.43 -24.64
CA VAL A 242 0.83 -6.27 -25.15
C VAL A 242 2.30 -6.59 -25.47
N GLY A 243 2.74 -7.85 -25.30
CA GLY A 243 4.11 -8.27 -25.55
C GLY A 243 5.12 -7.83 -24.49
N MET A 244 4.66 -7.42 -23.29
CA MET A 244 5.50 -7.05 -22.16
C MET A 244 6.05 -8.28 -21.40
N SER A 245 5.42 -9.44 -21.57
CA SER A 245 5.80 -10.70 -20.92
C SER A 245 5.50 -11.89 -21.83
N GLY A 246 6.19 -13.00 -21.60
CA GLY A 246 6.10 -14.25 -22.32
C GLY A 246 5.22 -15.31 -21.65
N LEU A 247 5.40 -16.55 -22.12
CA LEU A 247 4.57 -17.69 -21.75
C LEU A 247 4.78 -18.15 -20.30
N VAL A 248 5.94 -17.90 -19.70
CA VAL A 248 6.21 -18.29 -18.31
C VAL A 248 5.36 -17.46 -17.38
N TYR A 249 5.30 -16.14 -17.60
CA TYR A 249 4.38 -15.26 -16.87
C TYR A 249 2.92 -15.67 -17.06
N LEU A 250 2.48 -15.91 -18.30
CA LEU A 250 1.11 -16.28 -18.59
C LEU A 250 0.68 -17.58 -17.89
N ALA A 251 1.54 -18.61 -17.91
CA ALA A 251 1.27 -19.87 -17.24
C ALA A 251 1.19 -19.70 -15.71
N ALA A 252 2.15 -18.97 -15.13
CA ALA A 252 2.17 -18.69 -13.70
C ALA A 252 0.95 -17.86 -13.27
N SER A 253 0.61 -16.81 -14.00
CA SER A 253 -0.54 -15.95 -13.72
C SER A 253 -1.85 -16.73 -13.80
N CYS A 254 -1.99 -17.66 -14.76
CA CYS A 254 -3.14 -18.55 -14.84
C CYS A 254 -3.30 -19.43 -13.60
N VAL A 255 -2.24 -20.15 -13.21
CA VAL A 255 -2.29 -21.05 -12.04
C VAL A 255 -2.62 -20.28 -10.77
N LEU A 256 -1.95 -19.13 -10.57
CA LEU A 256 -2.15 -18.29 -9.40
C LEU A 256 -3.59 -17.75 -9.32
N ASN A 257 -4.16 -17.30 -10.45
CA ASN A 257 -5.52 -16.76 -10.51
C ASN A 257 -6.60 -17.83 -10.35
N LEU A 258 -6.43 -19.00 -10.98
CA LEU A 258 -7.38 -20.11 -10.82
C LEU A 258 -7.51 -20.51 -9.34
N ARG A 259 -6.38 -20.57 -8.62
CA ARG A 259 -6.38 -20.79 -7.18
C ARG A 259 -7.00 -19.63 -6.40
N PHE A 260 -6.75 -18.39 -6.80
CA PHE A 260 -7.37 -17.21 -6.19
C PHE A 260 -8.91 -17.26 -6.32
N ILE A 261 -9.41 -17.50 -7.52
CA ILE A 261 -10.84 -17.63 -7.84
C ILE A 261 -11.45 -18.80 -7.07
N GLN A 262 -10.76 -19.94 -6.97
CA GLN A 262 -11.21 -21.08 -6.17
C GLN A 262 -11.42 -20.69 -4.70
N LEU A 263 -10.48 -19.94 -4.11
CA LEU A 263 -10.60 -19.47 -2.72
C LEU A 263 -11.69 -18.40 -2.56
N ALA A 264 -11.86 -17.50 -3.53
CA ALA A 264 -12.94 -16.52 -3.56
C ALA A 264 -14.32 -17.21 -3.63
N TRP A 265 -14.45 -18.24 -4.47
CA TRP A 265 -15.66 -19.06 -4.57
C TRP A 265 -15.93 -19.86 -3.29
N ARG A 266 -14.89 -20.38 -2.66
CA ARG A 266 -15.00 -21.03 -1.35
C ARG A 266 -15.49 -20.05 -0.29
N LEU A 267 -14.96 -18.82 -0.25
CA LEU A 267 -15.46 -17.77 0.64
C LEU A 267 -16.92 -17.42 0.34
N TYR A 268 -17.31 -17.37 -0.94
CA TYR A 268 -18.68 -17.07 -1.34
C TYR A 268 -19.70 -18.00 -0.67
N ASN A 269 -19.42 -19.30 -0.67
CA ASN A 269 -20.30 -20.33 -0.09
C ASN A 269 -19.94 -20.73 1.36
N GLY A 270 -18.83 -20.23 1.89
CA GLY A 270 -18.20 -20.73 3.11
C GLY A 270 -18.20 -19.76 4.29
N ASP A 271 -17.27 -20.01 5.21
CA ASP A 271 -17.19 -19.35 6.52
C ASP A 271 -16.59 -17.93 6.40
N ASN A 272 -17.25 -16.96 7.04
CA ASN A 272 -16.88 -15.54 6.96
C ASN A 272 -15.54 -15.21 7.63
N GLN A 273 -15.03 -16.08 8.50
CA GLN A 273 -13.78 -15.85 9.22
C GLN A 273 -12.65 -16.68 8.63
N LYS A 274 -12.81 -18.00 8.60
CA LYS A 274 -11.77 -18.96 8.20
C LYS A 274 -11.45 -18.85 6.72
N ASP A 275 -12.45 -18.83 5.84
CA ASP A 275 -12.21 -18.79 4.40
C ASP A 275 -11.78 -17.38 3.96
N ALA A 276 -12.26 -16.34 4.64
CA ALA A 276 -11.85 -14.96 4.40
C ALA A 276 -10.37 -14.73 4.76
N MET A 277 -9.93 -15.20 5.93
CA MET A 277 -8.53 -15.10 6.33
C MET A 277 -7.60 -15.95 5.47
N LYS A 278 -8.06 -17.12 4.97
CA LYS A 278 -7.32 -17.94 4.01
C LYS A 278 -7.13 -17.21 2.67
N LEU A 279 -8.18 -16.62 2.12
CA LEU A 279 -8.09 -15.83 0.90
C LEU A 279 -7.17 -14.63 1.09
N PHE A 280 -7.29 -13.92 2.22
CA PHE A 280 -6.40 -12.81 2.57
C PHE A 280 -4.93 -13.25 2.63
N ALA A 281 -4.61 -14.34 3.33
CA ALA A 281 -3.23 -14.84 3.41
C ALA A 281 -2.69 -15.27 2.03
N TYR A 282 -3.49 -16.00 1.25
CA TYR A 282 -3.13 -16.40 -0.11
C TYR A 282 -2.91 -15.19 -1.01
N SER A 283 -3.75 -14.15 -0.90
CA SER A 283 -3.64 -12.97 -1.76
C SER A 283 -2.34 -12.19 -1.59
N ILE A 284 -1.71 -12.23 -0.40
CA ILE A 284 -0.37 -11.66 -0.17
C ILE A 284 0.68 -12.50 -0.91
N MET A 285 0.64 -13.83 -0.77
CA MET A 285 1.54 -14.74 -1.50
C MET A 285 1.35 -14.63 -3.02
N TYR A 286 0.10 -14.56 -3.46
CA TYR A 286 -0.28 -14.38 -4.86
C TYR A 286 0.43 -13.17 -5.48
N LEU A 287 0.35 -12.00 -4.82
CA LEU A 287 0.95 -10.79 -5.38
C LEU A 287 2.48 -10.91 -5.46
N MET A 288 3.11 -11.44 -4.42
CA MET A 288 4.56 -11.68 -4.42
C MET A 288 4.97 -12.63 -5.54
N LEU A 289 4.29 -13.78 -5.67
CA LEU A 289 4.60 -14.78 -6.69
C LEU A 289 4.33 -14.28 -8.11
N LEU A 290 3.27 -13.48 -8.31
CA LEU A 290 2.96 -12.87 -9.61
C LEU A 290 4.07 -11.93 -10.07
N PHE A 291 4.56 -11.06 -9.18
CA PHE A 291 5.66 -10.13 -9.49
C PHE A 291 6.99 -10.86 -9.68
N VAL A 292 7.25 -11.93 -8.91
CA VAL A 292 8.43 -12.79 -9.13
C VAL A 292 8.35 -13.49 -10.48
N ALA A 293 7.19 -14.02 -10.87
CA ALA A 293 7.01 -14.66 -12.17
C ALA A 293 7.21 -13.66 -13.31
N LEU A 294 6.68 -12.44 -13.17
CA LEU A 294 6.83 -11.38 -14.15
C LEU A 294 8.31 -10.95 -14.29
N LEU A 295 9.03 -10.84 -13.17
CA LEU A 295 10.47 -10.56 -13.19
C LEU A 295 11.26 -11.72 -13.83
N ALA A 296 11.01 -12.96 -13.42
CA ALA A 296 11.71 -14.13 -13.94
C ALA A 296 11.51 -14.29 -15.46
N ASP A 297 10.28 -14.09 -15.91
CA ASP A 297 9.91 -14.13 -17.32
C ASP A 297 10.56 -12.99 -18.11
N HIS A 298 10.65 -11.77 -17.58
CA HIS A 298 11.38 -10.66 -18.21
C HIS A 298 12.85 -10.99 -18.51
N TRP A 299 13.57 -11.58 -17.55
CA TRP A 299 14.96 -11.96 -17.77
C TRP A 299 15.11 -13.16 -18.72
N LEU A 300 14.17 -14.11 -18.68
CA LEU A 300 14.16 -15.23 -19.63
C LEU A 300 13.83 -14.78 -21.05
N PHE A 301 12.89 -13.85 -21.19
CA PHE A 301 12.49 -13.27 -22.46
C PHE A 301 13.60 -12.40 -23.06
N ALA A 302 14.34 -11.65 -22.23
CA ALA A 302 15.50 -10.87 -22.68
C ALA A 302 16.70 -11.73 -23.14
N LEU A 303 16.75 -13.00 -22.76
CA LEU A 303 17.81 -13.95 -23.14
C LEU A 303 17.50 -14.73 -24.43
N LEU A 304 16.24 -14.71 -24.90
CA LEU A 304 15.76 -15.40 -26.09
C LEU A 304 15.62 -14.44 -27.28
#